data_AF-A0A7W1W9X1-F1
#
_entry.id   AF-A0A7W1W9X1-F1
#
_cell.length_a   1.000
_cell.length_b   1.000
_cell.length_c   1.000
_cell.angle_alpha   90.00
_cell.angle_beta   90.00
_cell.angle_gamma   90.00
#
_symmetry.space_group_name_H-M   'P 1'
#
loop_
_entity.id
_entity.type
_entity.pdbx_description
1 polymer ?
#
loop_
_entity_poly.entity_id
_entity_poly.type
_entity_poly.pdbx_seq_one_letter_code
_entity_poly.pdbx_strand_id
1 'polypeptide(L)'
;MMRKKFSQRPKQKKFYVLLCLLSALFVGGCSTRRVQTVKVEAEANQIIDILHEYNIKADKEEMGEGERKTFVISVDGGDEERAAAIQLMEDHCLGQPMPEQIEGGTVITS
;
A
#
# COMPACT_ATOMS: atom_id res chain seq x y z
N MET A 1 19.92 -46.19 -44.43
CA MET A 1 19.58 -46.37 -42.99
C MET A 1 20.20 -45.24 -42.17
N MET A 2 19.35 -44.52 -41.41
CA MET A 2 19.58 -43.77 -40.14
C MET A 2 20.73 -42.73 -40.03
N ARG A 3 20.49 -41.40 -40.02
CA ARG A 3 19.95 -40.47 -38.97
C ARG A 3 20.89 -40.22 -37.77
N LYS A 4 21.12 -38.92 -37.42
CA LYS A 4 21.79 -38.52 -36.16
C LYS A 4 22.59 -37.20 -36.09
N LYS A 5 22.00 -36.01 -36.29
CA LYS A 5 22.60 -34.70 -35.90
C LYS A 5 22.67 -34.58 -34.37
N PHE A 6 23.69 -33.94 -33.79
CA PHE A 6 23.53 -33.16 -32.55
C PHE A 6 24.54 -32.00 -32.48
N SER A 7 23.96 -30.79 -32.53
CA SER A 7 24.59 -29.49 -32.34
C SER A 7 24.55 -29.14 -30.86
N GLN A 8 25.67 -28.71 -30.27
CA GLN A 8 25.70 -28.10 -28.93
C GLN A 8 26.56 -26.84 -28.96
N ARG A 9 25.93 -25.69 -28.71
CA ARG A 9 26.58 -24.43 -28.32
C ARG A 9 26.26 -24.15 -26.84
N PRO A 10 27.23 -23.90 -25.95
CA PRO A 10 26.94 -23.56 -24.56
C PRO A 10 27.32 -22.09 -24.26
N LYS A 11 26.37 -21.14 -24.32
CA LYS A 11 26.51 -19.79 -23.70
C LYS A 11 25.18 -19.22 -23.18
N GLN A 12 24.45 -19.99 -22.37
CA GLN A 12 23.11 -19.65 -21.82
C GLN A 12 23.09 -19.25 -20.32
N LYS A 13 24.24 -18.87 -19.72
CA LYS A 13 24.32 -18.66 -18.26
C LYS A 13 24.13 -17.22 -17.77
N LYS A 14 24.16 -16.21 -18.66
CA LYS A 14 24.11 -14.79 -18.24
C LYS A 14 22.70 -14.19 -18.19
N PHE A 15 21.70 -14.85 -18.77
CA PHE A 15 20.33 -14.31 -18.86
C PHE A 15 19.52 -14.51 -17.57
N TYR A 16 19.81 -15.57 -16.81
CA TYR A 16 19.03 -15.92 -15.61
C TYR A 16 19.24 -14.95 -14.43
N VAL A 17 20.44 -14.37 -14.29
CA VAL A 17 20.74 -13.45 -13.17
C VAL A 17 19.99 -12.13 -13.32
N LEU A 18 19.82 -11.64 -14.56
CA LEU A 18 19.07 -10.42 -14.83
C LEU A 18 17.56 -10.61 -14.61
N LEU A 19 17.04 -11.80 -14.92
CA LEU A 19 15.63 -12.14 -14.74
C LEU A 19 15.24 -12.22 -13.25
N CYS A 20 16.13 -12.72 -12.38
CA CYS A 20 15.87 -12.78 -10.93
C CYS A 20 15.90 -11.40 -10.23
N LEU A 21 16.67 -10.44 -10.73
CA LEU A 21 16.69 -9.08 -10.17
C LEU A 21 15.40 -8.31 -10.47
N LEU A 22 14.73 -8.57 -11.60
CA LEU A 22 13.46 -7.92 -11.95
C LEU A 22 12.28 -8.42 -11.10
N SER A 23 12.29 -9.68 -10.68
CA SER A 23 11.20 -10.29 -9.90
C SER A 23 11.16 -9.86 -8.43
N ALA A 24 12.23 -9.25 -7.90
CA ALA A 24 12.28 -8.79 -6.52
C ALA A 24 11.50 -7.47 -6.28
N LEU A 25 11.11 -6.75 -7.34
CA LEU A 25 10.36 -5.50 -7.25
C LEU A 25 8.85 -5.70 -7.06
N PHE A 26 8.33 -6.92 -7.26
CA PHE A 26 6.89 -7.19 -7.23
C PHE A 26 6.37 -7.77 -5.90
N VAL A 27 7.18 -7.77 -4.84
CA VAL A 27 6.69 -8.04 -3.48
C VAL A 27 6.08 -6.75 -2.91
N GLY A 28 5.07 -6.22 -3.61
CA GLY A 28 4.20 -5.18 -3.08
C GLY A 28 3.32 -5.82 -2.01
N GLY A 29 3.63 -5.56 -0.75
CA GLY A 29 2.82 -6.01 0.37
C GLY A 29 1.42 -5.41 0.27
N CYS A 30 0.42 -6.27 0.06
CA CYS A 30 -0.98 -5.91 0.19
C CYS A 30 -1.25 -5.78 1.70
N SER A 31 -1.05 -4.59 2.27
CA SER A 31 -1.24 -4.36 3.70
C SER A 31 -2.24 -3.23 3.91
N THR A 32 -3.38 -3.55 4.52
CA THR A 32 -4.35 -2.55 4.96
C THR A 32 -3.67 -1.59 5.95
N ARG A 33 -3.61 -0.30 5.63
CA ARG A 33 -2.97 0.72 6.48
C ARG A 33 -3.94 1.84 6.83
N ARG A 34 -3.88 2.25 8.10
CA ARG A 34 -4.68 3.36 8.64
C ARG A 34 -4.17 4.69 8.10
N VAL A 35 -5.08 5.54 7.63
CA VAL A 35 -4.76 6.82 7.00
C VAL A 35 -5.29 7.99 7.85
N GLN A 36 -6.47 7.82 8.45
CA GLN A 36 -7.08 8.87 9.25
C GLN A 36 -8.03 8.33 10.32
N THR A 37 -8.28 9.12 11.35
CA THR A 37 -9.32 8.88 12.35
C THR A 37 -10.20 10.12 12.48
N VAL A 38 -11.51 9.96 12.31
CA VAL A 38 -12.50 11.04 12.40
C VAL A 38 -13.51 10.76 13.50
N LYS A 39 -14.13 11.80 14.07
CA LYS A 39 -15.15 11.65 15.13
C LYS A 39 -16.57 11.61 14.58
N VAL A 40 -16.75 12.13 13.37
CA VAL A 40 -18.06 12.30 12.74
C VAL A 40 -18.25 11.25 11.66
N GLU A 41 -19.37 10.53 11.70
CA GLU A 41 -19.65 9.47 10.72
C GLU A 41 -19.82 10.02 9.29
N ALA A 42 -20.46 11.19 9.16
CA ALA A 42 -20.67 11.83 7.87
C ALA A 42 -19.34 12.18 7.18
N GLU A 43 -18.34 12.64 7.95
CA GLU A 43 -16.98 12.88 7.43
C GLU A 43 -16.33 11.57 6.98
N ALA A 44 -16.46 10.50 7.78
CA ALA A 44 -15.93 9.19 7.42
C ALA A 44 -16.52 8.68 6.10
N ASN A 45 -17.83 8.81 5.93
CA ASN A 45 -18.52 8.40 4.70
C ASN A 45 -18.04 9.20 3.50
N GLN A 46 -17.94 10.53 3.63
CA GLN A 46 -17.46 11.39 2.55
C GLN A 46 -16.05 11.01 2.08
N ILE A 47 -15.16 10.69 3.02
CA ILE A 47 -13.79 10.28 2.68
C ILE A 47 -13.79 8.93 1.93
N ILE A 48 -14.57 7.95 2.41
CA ILE A 48 -14.69 6.65 1.73
C ILE A 48 -15.26 6.81 0.32
N ASP A 49 -16.31 7.60 0.15
CA ASP A 49 -16.95 7.83 -1.15
C ASP A 49 -15.96 8.41 -2.17
N ILE A 50 -15.18 9.41 -1.74
CA ILE A 50 -14.16 10.03 -2.60
C ILE A 50 -13.04 9.04 -2.92
N LEU A 51 -12.52 8.30 -1.94
CA LEU A 51 -11.48 7.29 -2.20
C LEU A 51 -11.97 6.21 -3.18
N HIS A 52 -13.24 5.78 -3.06
CA HIS A 52 -13.84 4.81 -3.98
C HIS A 52 -14.03 5.38 -5.40
N GLU A 53 -14.34 6.68 -5.54
CA GLU A 53 -14.43 7.34 -6.86
C GLU A 53 -13.11 7.26 -7.64
N TYR A 54 -11.98 7.32 -6.94
CA TYR A 54 -10.64 7.17 -7.52
C TYR A 54 -10.14 5.72 -7.53
N ASN A 55 -11.04 4.75 -7.32
CA ASN A 55 -10.76 3.31 -7.33
C ASN A 55 -9.72 2.87 -6.28
N ILE A 56 -9.60 3.62 -5.18
CA ILE A 56 -8.82 3.26 -4.01
C ILE A 56 -9.73 2.49 -3.06
N LYS A 57 -9.33 1.27 -2.71
CA LYS A 57 -10.07 0.46 -1.74
C LYS A 57 -9.82 1.00 -0.35
N ALA A 58 -10.86 1.52 0.27
CA ALA A 58 -10.82 2.03 1.64
C ALA A 58 -11.98 1.47 2.45
N ASP A 59 -11.71 1.20 3.73
CA ASP A 59 -12.66 0.70 4.71
C ASP A 59 -12.73 1.64 5.91
N LYS A 60 -13.93 1.78 6.47
CA LYS A 60 -14.15 2.46 7.75
C LYS A 60 -14.36 1.44 8.85
N GLU A 61 -13.66 1.62 9.96
CA GLU A 61 -13.79 0.82 11.18
C GLU A 61 -14.28 1.73 12.31
N GLU A 62 -15.38 1.33 12.96
CA GLU A 62 -15.88 2.04 14.12
C GLU A 62 -15.11 1.60 15.37
N MET A 63 -14.55 2.57 16.08
CA MET A 63 -13.71 2.38 17.26
C MET A 63 -14.26 3.18 18.44
N GLY A 64 -14.44 2.50 19.57
CA GLY A 64 -14.95 3.09 20.82
C GLY A 64 -16.46 2.90 21.01
N GLU A 65 -16.94 3.19 22.22
CA GLU A 65 -18.35 3.04 22.61
C GLU A 65 -18.92 4.37 23.11
N GLY A 66 -20.19 4.65 22.80
CA GLY A 66 -20.93 5.81 23.29
C GLY A 66 -20.38 7.15 22.77
N GLU A 67 -20.14 8.10 23.68
CA GLU A 67 -19.69 9.47 23.35
C GLU A 67 -18.24 9.56 22.84
N ARG A 68 -17.47 8.46 22.90
CA ARG A 68 -16.09 8.38 22.41
C ARG A 68 -15.97 7.64 21.08
N LYS A 69 -17.07 7.50 20.35
CA LYS A 69 -17.09 6.86 19.04
C LYS A 69 -16.20 7.62 18.06
N THR A 70 -15.32 6.89 17.42
CA THR A 70 -14.39 7.36 16.40
C THR A 70 -14.46 6.40 15.22
N PHE A 71 -14.13 6.90 14.04
CA PHE A 71 -14.10 6.12 12.82
C PHE A 71 -12.69 6.17 12.26
N VAL A 72 -12.08 5.01 12.14
CA VAL A 72 -10.75 4.84 11.57
C VAL A 72 -10.93 4.47 10.10
N ILE A 73 -10.28 5.23 9.23
CA ILE A 73 -10.25 4.97 7.79
C ILE A 73 -8.95 4.28 7.46
N SER A 74 -9.05 3.12 6.83
CA SER A 74 -7.91 2.33 6.36
C SER A 74 -7.99 2.12 4.85
N VAL A 75 -6.83 2.08 4.20
CA VAL A 75 -6.70 1.86 2.75
C VAL A 75 -6.03 0.52 2.52
N ASP A 76 -6.61 -0.26 1.62
CA ASP A 76 -6.09 -1.52 1.14
C ASP A 76 -5.16 -1.27 -0.04
N GLY A 77 -3.87 -1.54 0.15
CA GLY A 77 -2.86 -1.40 -0.89
C GLY A 77 -1.44 -1.38 -0.34
N GLY A 78 -0.50 -1.02 -1.20
CA GLY A 78 0.86 -0.72 -0.84
C GLY A 78 1.04 0.76 -0.48
N ASP A 79 2.30 1.20 -0.50
CA ASP A 79 2.66 2.59 -0.21
C ASP A 79 2.13 3.56 -1.26
N GLU A 80 1.97 3.12 -2.51
CA GLU A 80 1.46 3.94 -3.62
C GLU A 80 -0.01 4.30 -3.42
N GLU A 81 -0.87 3.33 -3.09
CA GLU A 81 -2.29 3.56 -2.83
C GLU A 81 -2.49 4.40 -1.56
N ARG A 82 -1.67 4.20 -0.53
CA ARG A 82 -1.68 5.05 0.66
C ARG A 82 -1.30 6.49 0.31
N ALA A 83 -0.23 6.70 -0.45
CA ALA A 83 0.22 8.03 -0.84
C ALA A 83 -0.83 8.74 -1.70
N ALA A 84 -1.45 8.03 -2.65
CA ALA A 84 -2.54 8.55 -3.46
C ALA A 84 -3.75 8.94 -2.60
N ALA A 85 -4.12 8.11 -1.61
CA ALA A 85 -5.21 8.43 -0.69
C ALA A 85 -4.92 9.69 0.14
N ILE A 86 -3.70 9.82 0.68
CA ILE A 86 -3.28 11.01 1.43
C ILE A 86 -3.35 12.25 0.55
N GLN A 87 -2.82 12.18 -0.67
CA GLN A 87 -2.82 13.31 -1.60
C GLN A 87 -4.24 13.74 -1.97
N LEU A 88 -5.13 12.78 -2.28
CA LEU A 88 -6.55 13.09 -2.55
C LEU A 88 -7.23 13.72 -1.35
N MET A 89 -6.94 13.25 -0.14
CA MET A 89 -7.49 13.85 1.07
C MET A 89 -6.99 15.29 1.26
N GLU A 90 -5.72 15.58 0.99
CA GLU A 90 -5.18 16.94 1.00
C GLU A 90 -5.84 17.84 -0.06
N ASP A 91 -5.97 17.35 -1.29
CA ASP A 91 -6.58 18.07 -2.41
C ASP A 91 -8.05 18.43 -2.15
N HIS A 92 -8.78 17.53 -1.48
CA HIS A 92 -10.18 17.73 -1.12
C HIS A 92 -10.38 18.38 0.26
N CYS A 93 -9.29 18.81 0.93
CA CYS A 93 -9.31 19.38 2.29
C CYS A 93 -9.96 18.45 3.34
N LEU A 94 -9.87 17.13 3.14
CA LEU A 94 -10.51 16.12 3.97
C LEU A 94 -9.59 15.65 5.10
N GLY A 95 -9.84 16.22 6.27
CA GLY A 95 -9.23 15.85 7.52
C GLY A 95 -7.72 16.14 7.59
N GLN A 96 -7.15 15.90 8.77
CA GLN A 96 -5.73 16.14 9.02
C GLN A 96 -4.93 14.87 8.75
N PRO A 97 -3.80 14.93 8.01
CA PRO A 97 -2.95 13.77 7.82
C PRO A 97 -2.49 13.30 9.21
N MET A 98 -2.73 12.02 9.51
CA MET A 98 -2.22 11.42 10.74
C MET A 98 -0.69 11.43 10.65
N PRO A 99 0.04 11.88 11.69
CA PRO A 99 1.49 11.88 11.65
C PRO A 99 1.97 10.45 11.37
N GLU A 100 2.90 10.32 10.43
CA GLU A 100 3.49 9.02 10.11
C GLU A 100 4.01 8.38 11.40
N GLN A 101 3.49 7.21 11.75
CA GLN A 101 4.06 6.44 12.84
C GLN A 101 5.44 5.99 12.37
N ILE A 102 6.48 6.69 12.82
CA ILE A 102 7.87 6.33 12.58
C ILE A 102 8.10 4.99 13.28
N GLU A 103 8.01 3.89 12.53
CA GLU A 103 8.48 2.59 13.02
C GLU A 103 10.00 2.65 13.17
N GLY A 104 10.48 2.58 14.41
CA GLY A 104 11.86 2.19 14.71
C GLY A 104 12.90 3.31 14.72
N GLY A 105 12.88 4.15 15.75
CA GLY A 105 14.05 4.95 16.14
C GLY A 105 14.66 4.43 17.43
N THR A 106 15.54 3.44 17.38
CA THR A 106 16.42 3.13 18.52
C THR A 106 17.39 4.30 18.69
N VAL A 107 17.03 5.26 19.54
CA VAL A 107 17.97 6.30 19.98
C VAL A 107 18.89 5.67 21.02
N ILE A 108 19.98 5.04 20.55
CA ILE A 108 21.13 4.75 21.41
C ILE A 108 21.90 6.06 21.53
N THR A 109 21.68 6.82 22.60
CA THR A 109 22.62 7.88 22.99
C THR A 109 23.61 7.24 23.96
N SER A 110 24.88 7.30 23.55
CA SER A 110 26.05 6.81 24.29
C SER A 110 26.39 7.70 25.49
#